data_AF-A0A532DRN0-F1
#
_entry.id   AF-A0A532DRN0-F1
#
_cell.length_a   1.000
_cell.length_b   1.000
_cell.length_c   1.000
_cell.angle_alpha   90.00
_cell.angle_beta   90.00
_cell.angle_gamma   90.00
#
_symmetry.space_group_name_H-M   'P 1'
#
loop_
_entity.id
_entity.type
_entity.pdbx_description
1 polymer ?
#
loop_
_entity_poly.entity_id
_entity_poly.type
_entity_poly.pdbx_seq_one_letter_code
_entity_poly.pdbx_strand_id
1 'polypeptide(L)'
;MTSPVRPRRVDVDSKTLRQRFNTPVLIAGALGLMALLLWLATGIYTVNPGEQGVLRRFGKMVGERGPGLRYHLPYPVERVDIVDVEAVRRIEVGFRVDPTYRIVPLESLMLTHDQNIVDVHAIVQYRIKSPGDYLFRVVDPQRALHDSTEVSLRSVIGRTTIEDVLTIGRAEIEAQAIEFLQTLLDTYRTGLTITELKLQVVDPPEAVKDAFHEVVRAREDRERLINQARGYQE
;
A
#
# COMPACT_ATOMS: atom_id res chain seq x y z
N MET A 1 -33.02 -92.81 -45.18
CA MET A 1 -31.59 -92.93 -44.84
C MET A 1 -30.96 -91.56 -44.90
N THR A 2 -30.82 -90.97 -43.73
CA THR A 2 -30.50 -89.56 -43.48
C THR A 2 -28.98 -89.38 -43.38
N SER A 3 -28.42 -88.56 -44.28
CA SER A 3 -26.99 -88.20 -44.26
C SER A 3 -26.74 -87.11 -43.21
N PRO A 4 -25.67 -87.18 -42.40
CA PRO A 4 -25.45 -86.21 -41.33
C PRO A 4 -24.83 -84.93 -41.88
N VAL A 5 -25.47 -83.80 -41.58
CA VAL A 5 -24.97 -82.45 -41.87
C VAL A 5 -23.78 -82.15 -40.96
N ARG A 6 -22.60 -81.88 -41.54
CA ARG A 6 -21.41 -81.44 -40.78
C ARG A 6 -21.67 -80.05 -40.15
N PRO A 7 -21.26 -79.81 -38.89
CA PRO A 7 -21.35 -78.46 -38.33
C PRO A 7 -20.37 -77.52 -39.04
N ARG A 8 -20.89 -76.37 -39.48
CA ARG A 8 -20.11 -75.27 -40.05
C ARG A 8 -19.28 -74.65 -38.91
N ARG A 9 -17.95 -74.77 -38.97
CA ARG A 9 -17.07 -74.04 -38.03
C ARG A 9 -17.30 -72.55 -38.25
N VAL A 10 -17.80 -71.88 -37.22
CA VAL A 10 -17.74 -70.43 -37.13
C VAL A 10 -16.33 -70.13 -36.63
N ASP A 11 -15.43 -69.79 -37.54
CA ASP A 11 -14.14 -69.19 -37.19
C ASP A 11 -14.44 -67.80 -36.65
N VAL A 12 -14.58 -67.69 -35.32
CA VAL A 12 -14.58 -66.41 -34.64
C VAL A 12 -13.15 -65.90 -34.70
N ASP A 13 -12.84 -65.08 -35.71
CA ASP A 13 -11.55 -64.42 -35.86
C ASP A 13 -11.31 -63.47 -34.67
N SER A 14 -10.67 -64.01 -33.65
CA SER A 14 -10.33 -63.34 -32.39
C SER A 14 -9.38 -62.15 -32.57
N LYS A 15 -8.83 -61.94 -33.79
CA LYS A 15 -7.96 -60.81 -34.10
C LYS A 15 -8.71 -59.50 -34.34
N THR A 16 -10.01 -59.54 -34.60
CA THR A 16 -10.81 -58.34 -34.89
C THR A 16 -11.28 -57.57 -33.64
N LEU A 17 -11.11 -58.14 -32.44
CA LEU A 17 -11.48 -57.49 -31.17
C LEU A 17 -10.38 -56.60 -30.58
N ARG A 18 -9.14 -56.64 -31.10
CA ARG A 18 -8.00 -55.88 -30.56
C ARG A 18 -7.70 -54.56 -31.28
N GLN A 19 -8.44 -54.20 -32.32
CA GLN A 19 -8.10 -53.08 -33.22
C GLN A 19 -9.15 -51.96 -33.28
N ARG A 20 -9.83 -51.68 -32.16
CA ARG A 20 -10.66 -50.45 -32.01
C ARG A 20 -10.19 -49.47 -30.94
N PHE A 21 -9.03 -49.72 -30.34
CA PHE A 21 -8.34 -48.70 -29.57
C PHE A 21 -7.29 -48.07 -30.47
N ASN A 22 -7.68 -47.00 -31.16
CA ASN A 22 -6.75 -46.12 -31.85
C ASN A 22 -5.74 -45.62 -30.81
N THR A 23 -4.56 -46.25 -30.75
CA THR A 23 -3.42 -45.80 -29.95
C THR A 23 -3.16 -44.29 -30.03
N PRO A 24 -3.30 -43.59 -31.19
CA PRO A 24 -3.18 -42.13 -31.21
C PRO A 24 -4.30 -41.39 -30.44
N VAL A 25 -5.52 -41.93 -30.38
CA VAL A 25 -6.63 -41.33 -29.61
C VAL A 25 -6.41 -41.51 -28.12
N LEU A 26 -5.88 -42.66 -27.69
CA LEU A 26 -5.52 -42.90 -26.30
C LEU A 26 -4.35 -42.01 -25.85
N ILE A 27 -3.33 -41.83 -26.71
CA ILE A 27 -2.19 -40.95 -26.43
C ILE A 27 -2.62 -39.48 -26.36
N ALA A 28 -3.46 -39.02 -27.30
CA ALA A 28 -4.00 -37.67 -27.28
C ALA A 28 -4.87 -37.42 -26.04
N GLY A 29 -5.69 -38.40 -25.64
CA GLY A 29 -6.48 -38.33 -24.41
C GLY A 29 -5.62 -38.27 -23.14
N ALA A 30 -4.56 -39.07 -23.07
CA ALA A 30 -3.62 -39.05 -21.95
C ALA A 30 -2.86 -37.71 -21.86
N LEU A 31 -2.42 -37.15 -22.99
CA LEU A 31 -1.77 -35.84 -23.05
C LEU A 31 -2.73 -34.71 -22.66
N GLY A 32 -3.99 -34.75 -23.11
CA GLY A 32 -5.00 -33.78 -22.72
C GLY A 32 -5.30 -33.82 -21.22
N LEU A 33 -5.41 -35.03 -20.64
CA LEU A 33 -5.58 -35.20 -19.20
C LEU A 33 -4.36 -34.69 -18.42
N MET A 34 -3.15 -35.00 -18.88
CA MET A 34 -1.90 -34.49 -18.28
C MET A 34 -1.88 -32.96 -18.28
N ALA A 35 -2.21 -32.32 -19.41
CA ALA A 35 -2.26 -30.87 -19.52
C ALA A 35 -3.30 -30.25 -18.58
N LEU A 36 -4.47 -30.89 -18.43
CA LEU A 36 -5.50 -30.46 -17.49
C LEU A 36 -5.03 -30.55 -16.03
N LEU A 37 -4.36 -31.64 -15.65
CA LEU A 37 -3.83 -31.81 -14.30
C LEU A 37 -2.72 -30.80 -13.99
N LEU A 38 -1.82 -30.55 -14.95
CA LEU A 38 -0.79 -29.52 -14.82
C LEU A 38 -1.42 -28.13 -14.70
N TRP A 39 -2.46 -27.84 -15.49
CA TRP A 39 -3.20 -26.59 -15.40
C TRP A 39 -3.85 -26.42 -14.03
N LEU A 40 -4.53 -27.44 -13.49
CA LEU A 40 -5.08 -27.41 -12.13
C LEU A 40 -4.00 -27.22 -11.06
N ALA A 41 -2.84 -27.87 -11.20
CA ALA A 41 -1.74 -27.74 -10.24
C ALA A 41 -1.19 -26.31 -10.14
N THR A 42 -1.31 -25.48 -11.19
CA THR A 42 -0.90 -24.06 -11.15
C THR A 42 -1.70 -23.21 -10.16
N GLY A 43 -2.83 -23.72 -9.66
CA GLY A 43 -3.65 -23.03 -8.66
C GLY A 43 -3.09 -23.05 -7.23
N ILE A 44 -2.04 -23.82 -6.96
CA ILE A 44 -1.42 -23.92 -5.63
C ILE A 44 -0.47 -22.73 -5.41
N TYR A 45 -0.67 -22.02 -4.31
CA TYR A 45 0.17 -20.88 -3.91
C TYR A 45 0.33 -20.83 -2.39
N THR A 46 1.32 -20.08 -1.92
CA THR A 46 1.56 -19.84 -0.49
C THR A 46 1.42 -18.36 -0.17
N VAL A 47 0.88 -18.06 1.01
CA VAL A 47 0.83 -16.71 1.57
C VAL A 47 1.73 -16.69 2.80
N ASN A 48 2.71 -15.80 2.84
CA ASN A 48 3.65 -15.74 3.95
C ASN A 48 2.99 -15.11 5.20
N PRO A 49 3.56 -15.33 6.40
CA PRO A 49 3.19 -14.53 7.57
C PRO A 49 3.38 -13.03 7.28
N GLY A 50 2.44 -12.20 7.72
CA GLY A 50 2.41 -10.76 7.43
C GLY A 50 1.84 -10.37 6.06
N GLU A 51 1.58 -11.35 5.19
CA GLU A 51 0.90 -11.14 3.92
C GLU A 51 -0.57 -11.60 3.98
N GLN A 52 -1.37 -11.01 3.09
CA GLN A 52 -2.76 -11.39 2.89
C GLN A 52 -3.06 -11.48 1.40
N GLY A 53 -3.59 -12.63 0.98
CA GLY A 53 -3.99 -12.88 -0.41
C GLY A 53 -5.42 -12.43 -0.65
N VAL A 54 -5.64 -11.57 -1.64
CA VAL A 54 -6.97 -11.13 -2.06
C VAL A 54 -7.38 -11.89 -3.31
N LEU A 55 -8.42 -12.71 -3.19
CA LEU A 55 -8.90 -13.54 -4.28
C LEU A 55 -9.90 -12.77 -5.14
N ARG A 56 -9.60 -12.69 -6.44
CA ARG A 56 -10.51 -12.20 -7.47
C ARG A 56 -11.03 -13.34 -8.32
N ARG A 57 -12.32 -13.32 -8.62
CA ARG A 57 -12.95 -14.21 -9.61
C ARG A 57 -13.61 -13.36 -10.69
N PHE A 58 -13.20 -13.55 -11.94
CA PHE A 58 -13.64 -12.73 -13.08
C PHE A 58 -13.58 -11.22 -12.81
N GLY A 59 -12.55 -10.76 -12.09
CA GLY A 59 -12.34 -9.36 -11.76
C GLY A 59 -13.09 -8.84 -10.53
N LYS A 60 -14.00 -9.60 -9.92
CA LYS A 60 -14.67 -9.22 -8.66
C LYS A 60 -13.94 -9.83 -7.46
N MET A 61 -13.79 -9.07 -6.38
CA MET A 61 -13.27 -9.57 -5.11
C MET A 61 -14.24 -10.60 -4.52
N VAL A 62 -13.73 -11.79 -4.20
CA VAL A 62 -14.50 -12.89 -3.56
C VAL A 62 -14.21 -12.94 -2.06
N GLY A 63 -12.97 -12.67 -1.67
CA GLY A 63 -12.58 -12.63 -0.26
C GLY A 63 -11.09 -12.62 -0.05
N GLU A 64 -10.71 -12.48 1.21
CA GLU A 64 -9.32 -12.43 1.65
C GLU A 64 -8.90 -13.79 2.23
N ARG A 65 -7.61 -14.10 2.10
CA ARG A 65 -6.99 -15.35 2.54
C ARG A 65 -5.76 -15.02 3.36
N GLY A 66 -5.76 -15.45 4.62
CA GLY A 66 -4.60 -15.32 5.50
C GLY A 66 -3.49 -16.33 5.17
N PRO A 67 -2.38 -16.27 5.93
CA PRO A 67 -1.16 -17.05 5.70
C PRO A 67 -1.39 -18.57 5.55
N GLY A 68 -0.45 -19.22 4.86
CA GLY A 68 -0.40 -20.67 4.67
C GLY A 68 -0.54 -21.11 3.21
N LEU A 69 -0.53 -22.44 3.00
CA LEU A 69 -0.74 -23.05 1.69
C LEU A 69 -2.21 -22.91 1.28
N ARG A 70 -2.45 -22.35 0.10
CA ARG A 70 -3.77 -22.06 -0.44
C ARG A 70 -3.89 -22.59 -1.87
N TYR A 71 -5.14 -22.68 -2.30
CA TYR A 71 -5.49 -23.08 -3.66
C TYR A 71 -6.50 -22.10 -4.24
N HIS A 72 -6.30 -21.70 -5.49
CA HIS A 72 -7.28 -20.97 -6.30
C HIS A 72 -7.50 -21.68 -7.64
N LEU A 73 -8.61 -21.41 -8.29
CA LEU A 73 -8.83 -21.89 -9.65
C LEU A 73 -7.81 -21.25 -10.60
N PRO A 74 -7.17 -22.00 -11.50
CA PRO A 74 -6.19 -21.44 -12.42
C PRO A 74 -6.76 -20.33 -13.31
N TYR A 75 -5.85 -19.54 -13.87
CA TYR A 75 -6.19 -18.52 -14.87
C TYR A 75 -6.99 -19.14 -16.03
N PRO A 76 -8.09 -18.52 -16.50
CA PRO A 76 -8.53 -17.12 -16.28
C PRO A 76 -9.61 -16.92 -15.20
N VAL A 77 -10.00 -17.97 -14.47
CA VAL A 77 -11.19 -17.91 -13.60
C VAL A 77 -10.92 -17.10 -12.33
N GLU A 78 -9.82 -17.41 -11.65
CA GLU A 78 -9.39 -16.70 -10.44
C GLU A 78 -7.97 -16.14 -10.57
N ARG A 79 -7.70 -15.08 -9.81
CA ARG A 79 -6.38 -14.48 -9.61
C ARG A 79 -6.24 -14.11 -8.13
N VAL A 80 -5.02 -14.21 -7.60
CA VAL A 80 -4.71 -13.77 -6.24
C VAL A 80 -3.73 -12.61 -6.28
N ASP A 81 -4.03 -11.55 -5.54
CA ASP A 81 -3.13 -10.43 -5.30
C ASP A 81 -2.63 -10.53 -3.85
N ILE A 82 -1.33 -10.77 -3.67
CA ILE A 82 -0.72 -10.89 -2.34
C ILE A 82 -0.24 -9.51 -1.90
N VAL A 83 -0.71 -9.07 -0.74
CA VAL A 83 -0.38 -7.75 -0.20
C VAL A 83 0.24 -7.91 1.18
N ASP A 84 1.38 -7.28 1.39
CA ASP A 84 2.03 -7.22 2.70
C ASP A 84 1.34 -6.15 3.59
N VAL A 85 0.65 -6.63 4.63
CA VAL A 85 -0.10 -5.82 5.59
C VAL A 85 0.72 -5.42 6.82
N GLU A 86 1.85 -6.08 7.05
CA GLU A 86 2.75 -5.79 8.17
C GLU A 86 3.87 -4.81 7.78
N ALA A 87 4.22 -4.72 6.51
CA ALA A 87 5.20 -3.76 6.01
C ALA A 87 4.78 -2.31 6.26
N VAL A 88 5.59 -1.62 7.06
CA VAL A 88 5.54 -0.17 7.22
C VAL A 88 6.16 0.48 6.00
N ARG A 89 5.37 1.31 5.33
CA ARG A 89 5.74 2.08 4.15
C ARG A 89 5.80 3.55 4.53
N ARG A 90 6.56 4.35 3.78
CA ARG A 90 6.69 5.79 4.01
C ARG A 90 6.38 6.59 2.75
N ILE A 91 5.81 7.77 2.93
CA ILE A 91 5.76 8.82 1.93
C ILE A 91 6.42 10.10 2.45
N GLU A 92 6.94 10.89 1.51
CA GLU A 92 7.60 12.17 1.76
C GLU A 92 6.66 13.28 1.26
N VAL A 93 6.45 14.30 2.10
CA VAL A 93 5.62 15.47 1.78
C VAL A 93 6.45 16.74 1.96
N GLY A 94 6.45 17.59 0.95
CA GLY A 94 7.24 18.84 0.94
C GLY A 94 8.65 18.68 0.39
N PHE A 95 9.16 17.46 0.25
CA PHE A 95 10.47 17.17 -0.33
C PHE A 95 10.47 15.82 -1.05
N ARG A 96 11.53 15.56 -1.82
CA ARG A 96 11.80 14.24 -2.42
C ARG A 96 13.27 13.87 -2.28
N VAL A 97 13.55 12.60 -1.99
CA VAL A 97 14.90 12.03 -1.89
C VAL A 97 15.14 10.99 -2.99
N ASP A 98 15.05 11.38 -4.26
CA ASP A 98 15.46 10.52 -5.38
C ASP A 98 15.65 11.33 -6.69
N PRO A 99 16.85 11.42 -7.31
CA PRO A 99 18.20 11.02 -6.85
C PRO A 99 18.90 12.10 -6.01
N THR A 100 18.28 13.26 -5.85
CA THR A 100 18.82 14.40 -5.10
C THR A 100 17.70 15.01 -4.27
N TYR A 101 18.06 15.52 -3.08
CA TYR A 101 17.12 16.24 -2.24
C TYR A 101 16.58 17.47 -2.97
N ARG A 102 15.26 17.50 -3.19
CA ARG A 102 14.56 18.65 -3.75
C ARG A 102 13.36 19.02 -2.89
N ILE A 103 13.21 20.30 -2.61
CA ILE A 103 12.02 20.85 -1.97
C ILE A 103 10.92 20.96 -3.01
N VAL A 104 9.68 20.70 -2.61
CA VAL A 104 8.50 20.88 -3.44
C VAL A 104 7.65 21.99 -2.80
N PRO A 105 7.88 23.28 -3.15
CA PRO A 105 7.27 24.41 -2.46
C PRO A 105 5.74 24.38 -2.47
N LEU A 106 5.15 23.81 -3.51
CA LEU A 106 3.70 23.63 -3.60
C LEU A 106 3.16 22.75 -2.47
N GLU A 107 3.93 21.79 -1.98
CA GLU A 107 3.54 20.88 -0.90
C GLU A 107 3.99 21.39 0.47
N SER A 108 5.12 22.09 0.53
CA SER A 108 5.78 22.43 1.80
C SER A 108 5.40 23.79 2.37
N LEU A 109 5.06 24.78 1.53
CA LEU A 109 4.71 26.13 1.99
C LEU A 109 3.29 26.20 2.54
N MET A 110 3.17 26.65 3.79
CA MET A 110 1.89 26.75 4.50
C MET A 110 1.79 28.07 5.26
N LEU A 111 0.56 28.59 5.41
CA LEU A 111 0.27 29.79 6.19
C LEU A 111 -0.17 29.39 7.59
N THR A 112 0.43 29.99 8.61
CA THR A 112 0.06 29.82 10.02
C THR A 112 -1.12 30.72 10.41
N HIS A 113 -1.67 30.51 11.60
CA HIS A 113 -2.76 31.32 12.15
C HIS A 113 -2.44 32.81 12.22
N ASP A 114 -1.20 33.14 12.57
CA ASP A 114 -0.67 34.50 12.70
C ASP A 114 -0.06 35.05 11.40
N GLN A 115 -0.48 34.49 10.26
CA GLN A 115 -0.16 34.96 8.91
C GLN A 115 1.32 34.87 8.53
N ASN A 116 2.09 34.01 9.20
CA ASN A 116 3.45 33.70 8.79
C ASN A 116 3.44 32.55 7.80
N ILE A 117 4.42 32.55 6.89
CA ILE A 117 4.63 31.43 5.98
C ILE A 117 5.70 30.53 6.61
N VAL A 118 5.49 29.23 6.56
CA VAL A 118 6.42 28.20 7.01
C VAL A 118 6.64 27.17 5.90
N ASP A 119 7.87 26.68 5.80
CA ASP A 119 8.30 25.58 4.95
C ASP A 119 8.34 24.29 5.78
N VAL A 120 7.42 23.38 5.49
CA VAL A 120 7.18 22.17 6.30
C VAL A 120 7.46 20.93 5.50
N HIS A 121 8.38 20.11 6.01
CA HIS A 121 8.68 18.79 5.50
C HIS A 121 8.18 17.72 6.46
N ALA A 122 7.47 16.73 5.95
CA ALA A 122 6.92 15.65 6.75
C ALA A 122 7.20 14.28 6.14
N ILE A 123 7.38 13.29 7.00
CA ILE A 123 7.34 11.87 6.64
C ILE A 123 6.11 11.26 7.27
N VAL A 124 5.31 10.57 6.46
CA VAL A 124 4.19 9.77 6.95
C VAL A 124 4.52 8.31 6.77
N GLN A 125 4.47 7.57 7.88
CA GLN A 125 4.56 6.11 7.90
C GLN A 125 3.16 5.52 7.98
N TYR A 126 2.91 4.50 7.17
CA TYR A 126 1.62 3.87 7.06
C TYR A 126 1.74 2.37 6.80
N ARG A 127 0.66 1.65 7.09
CA ARG A 127 0.50 0.24 6.77
C ARG A 127 -0.85 -0.01 6.10
N ILE A 128 -0.97 -1.15 5.44
CA ILE A 128 -2.23 -1.56 4.80
C ILE A 128 -3.06 -2.32 5.84
N LYS A 129 -4.24 -1.78 6.18
CA LYS A 129 -5.19 -2.38 7.13
C LYS A 129 -6.20 -3.29 6.44
N SER A 130 -6.70 -2.88 5.27
CA SER A 130 -7.62 -3.70 4.47
C SER A 130 -7.09 -3.80 3.04
N PRO A 131 -6.53 -4.97 2.65
CA PRO A 131 -6.07 -5.22 1.29
C PRO A 131 -7.17 -5.09 0.24
N GLY A 132 -8.39 -5.53 0.55
CA GLY A 132 -9.53 -5.39 -0.37
C GLY A 132 -9.84 -3.93 -0.69
N ASP A 133 -9.90 -3.07 0.34
CA ASP A 133 -10.14 -1.65 0.13
C ASP A 133 -8.95 -0.97 -0.57
N TYR A 134 -7.72 -1.29 -0.17
CA TYR A 134 -6.49 -0.79 -0.79
C TYR A 134 -6.40 -1.10 -2.29
N LEU A 135 -6.79 -2.30 -2.71
CA LEU A 135 -6.67 -2.71 -4.12
C LEU A 135 -7.83 -2.21 -5.00
N PHE A 136 -9.02 -2.00 -4.44
CA PHE A 136 -10.24 -1.87 -5.25
C PHE A 136 -11.12 -0.65 -4.97
N ARG A 137 -10.91 0.09 -3.87
CA ARG A 137 -11.74 1.28 -3.57
C ARG A 137 -11.21 2.55 -4.18
N VAL A 138 -9.89 2.70 -4.22
CA VAL A 138 -9.23 3.91 -4.69
C VAL A 138 -8.27 3.56 -5.80
N VAL A 139 -8.29 4.34 -6.88
CA VAL A 139 -7.44 4.09 -8.06
C VAL A 139 -5.96 4.17 -7.72
N ASP A 140 -5.59 5.18 -6.93
CA ASP A 140 -4.23 5.38 -6.46
C ASP A 140 -4.26 5.73 -4.96
N PRO A 141 -4.16 4.72 -4.07
CA PRO A 141 -4.15 4.93 -2.63
C PRO A 141 -2.96 5.75 -2.15
N GLN A 142 -1.81 5.68 -2.83
CA GLN A 142 -0.61 6.42 -2.46
C GLN A 142 -0.78 7.92 -2.74
N ARG A 143 -1.36 8.26 -3.89
CA ARG A 143 -1.72 9.63 -4.20
C ARG A 143 -2.79 10.17 -3.25
N ALA A 144 -3.83 9.38 -2.97
CA ALA A 144 -4.86 9.78 -2.01
C ALA A 144 -4.27 10.04 -0.61
N LEU A 145 -3.30 9.21 -0.17
CA LEU A 145 -2.57 9.42 1.07
C LEU A 145 -1.75 10.72 1.04
N HIS A 146 -1.03 10.97 -0.04
CA HIS A 146 -0.21 12.17 -0.21
C HIS A 146 -1.09 13.44 -0.19
N ASP A 147 -2.12 13.50 -1.04
CA ASP A 147 -3.04 14.64 -1.12
C ASP A 147 -3.76 14.88 0.23
N SER A 148 -4.20 13.80 0.91
CA SER A 148 -4.85 13.91 2.22
C SER A 148 -3.89 14.38 3.31
N THR A 149 -2.61 14.03 3.21
CA THR A 149 -1.58 14.51 4.15
C THR A 149 -1.37 16.01 3.99
N GLU A 150 -1.27 16.51 2.76
CA GLU A 150 -1.15 17.94 2.47
C GLU A 150 -2.36 18.72 3.02
N VAL A 151 -3.57 18.22 2.81
CA VAL A 151 -4.80 18.81 3.38
C VAL A 151 -4.75 18.81 4.91
N SER A 152 -4.32 17.71 5.52
CA SER A 152 -4.31 17.57 6.98
C SER A 152 -3.31 18.52 7.62
N LEU A 153 -2.07 18.54 7.11
CA LEU A 153 -1.02 19.44 7.56
C LEU A 153 -1.44 20.91 7.41
N ARG A 154 -1.97 21.31 6.25
CA ARG A 154 -2.43 22.69 6.04
C ARG A 154 -3.56 23.09 6.97
N SER A 155 -4.50 22.19 7.24
CA SER A 155 -5.61 22.47 8.14
C SER A 155 -5.14 22.68 9.58
N VAL A 156 -4.19 21.87 10.06
CA VAL A 156 -3.66 21.99 11.41
C VAL A 156 -2.77 23.22 11.52
N ILE A 157 -1.78 23.37 10.62
CA ILE A 157 -0.85 24.51 10.63
C ILE A 157 -1.57 25.85 10.48
N GLY A 158 -2.62 25.93 9.65
CA GLY A 158 -3.43 27.14 9.51
C GLY A 158 -4.18 27.59 10.77
N ARG A 159 -4.23 26.74 11.81
CA ARG A 159 -4.84 27.03 13.11
C ARG A 159 -3.80 27.17 14.23
N THR A 160 -2.52 27.00 13.91
CA THR A 160 -1.42 27.03 14.88
C THR A 160 -0.54 28.26 14.62
N THR A 161 0.07 28.81 15.68
CA THR A 161 0.97 29.96 15.55
C THR A 161 2.35 29.52 15.03
N ILE A 162 3.14 30.44 14.48
CA ILE A 162 4.51 30.09 14.04
C ILE A 162 5.38 29.60 15.20
N GLU A 163 5.21 30.17 16.40
CA GLU A 163 5.99 29.80 17.58
C GLU A 163 5.73 28.34 17.98
N ASP A 164 4.47 27.92 18.01
CA ASP A 164 4.09 26.54 18.31
C ASP A 164 4.58 25.55 17.25
N VAL A 165 4.52 25.95 15.96
CA VAL A 165 4.99 25.16 14.82
C VAL A 165 6.51 24.94 14.88
N LEU A 166 7.28 25.93 15.33
CA LEU A 166 8.75 25.87 15.43
C LEU A 166 9.27 25.24 16.73
N THR A 167 8.46 25.15 17.78
CA THR A 167 8.91 24.77 19.13
C THR A 167 8.26 23.49 19.68
N ILE A 168 7.50 23.60 20.77
CA ILE A 168 6.95 22.50 21.58
C ILE A 168 5.65 21.96 20.98
N GLY A 169 4.92 22.78 20.22
CA GLY A 169 3.64 22.41 19.62
C GLY A 169 3.73 21.32 18.55
N ARG A 170 4.93 20.94 18.09
CA ARG A 170 5.14 19.94 17.03
C ARG A 170 4.48 18.59 17.33
N ALA A 171 4.60 18.08 18.55
CA ALA A 171 4.01 16.79 18.90
C ALA A 171 2.48 16.83 18.87
N GLU A 172 1.89 17.95 19.28
CA GLU A 172 0.45 18.16 19.23
C GLU A 172 -0.05 18.31 17.79
N ILE A 173 0.68 19.07 16.97
CA ILE A 173 0.40 19.22 15.54
C ILE A 173 0.47 17.87 14.82
N GLU A 174 1.49 17.06 15.11
CA GLU A 174 1.65 15.70 14.57
C GLU A 174 0.44 14.83 14.95
N ALA A 175 0.03 14.84 16.22
CA ALA A 175 -1.12 14.07 16.70
C ALA A 175 -2.44 14.51 16.05
N GLN A 176 -2.72 15.81 16.00
CA GLN A 176 -3.93 16.35 15.36
C GLN A 176 -3.95 16.06 13.85
N ALA A 177 -2.79 16.16 13.19
CA ALA A 177 -2.66 15.86 11.77
C ALA A 177 -2.90 14.36 11.49
N ILE A 178 -2.39 13.45 12.34
CA ILE A 178 -2.66 12.01 12.23
C ILE A 178 -4.15 11.71 12.37
N GLU A 179 -4.81 12.28 13.38
CA GLU A 179 -6.25 12.06 13.62
C GLU A 179 -7.09 12.51 12.42
N PHE A 180 -6.81 13.70 11.90
CA PHE A 180 -7.54 14.22 10.75
C PHE A 180 -7.21 13.46 9.46
N LEU A 181 -5.94 13.12 9.24
CA LEU A 181 -5.51 12.30 8.10
C LEU A 181 -6.20 10.93 8.10
N GLN A 182 -6.22 10.25 9.24
CA GLN A 182 -6.90 8.96 9.36
C GLN A 182 -8.39 9.08 9.06
N THR A 183 -9.05 10.16 9.53
CA THR A 183 -10.46 10.44 9.23
C THR A 183 -10.72 10.57 7.72
N LEU A 184 -9.84 11.29 7.00
CA LEU A 184 -9.95 11.42 5.54
C LEU A 184 -9.77 10.07 4.83
N LEU A 185 -8.76 9.30 5.22
CA LEU A 185 -8.46 7.99 4.63
C LEU A 185 -9.57 6.97 4.88
N ASP A 186 -10.16 6.97 6.07
CA ASP A 186 -11.31 6.13 6.40
C ASP A 186 -12.56 6.54 5.61
N THR A 187 -12.77 7.85 5.41
CA THR A 187 -13.87 8.37 4.58
C THR A 187 -13.75 7.91 3.13
N TYR A 188 -12.54 7.96 2.56
CA TYR A 188 -12.28 7.46 1.21
C TYR A 188 -12.19 5.94 1.12
N ARG A 189 -12.16 5.25 2.26
CA ARG A 189 -11.96 3.80 2.36
C ARG A 189 -10.72 3.35 1.60
N THR A 190 -9.60 4.03 1.84
CA THR A 190 -8.30 3.68 1.21
C THR A 190 -7.74 2.34 1.71
N GLY A 191 -8.25 1.81 2.81
CA GLY A 191 -7.70 0.62 3.47
C GLY A 191 -6.35 0.87 4.13
N LEU A 192 -5.93 2.12 4.29
CA LEU A 192 -4.66 2.52 4.91
C LEU A 192 -4.84 2.86 6.39
N THR A 193 -3.79 2.65 7.16
CA THR A 193 -3.69 3.14 8.55
C THR A 193 -2.38 3.85 8.73
N ILE A 194 -2.45 5.05 9.31
CA ILE A 194 -1.28 5.85 9.65
C ILE A 194 -0.65 5.27 10.91
N THR A 195 0.65 5.01 10.85
CA THR A 195 1.44 4.56 11.99
C THR A 195 2.11 5.75 12.67
N GLU A 196 2.66 6.66 11.88
CA GLU A 196 3.36 7.83 12.39
C GLU A 196 3.32 8.96 11.35
N LEU A 197 3.27 10.20 11.82
CA LEU A 197 3.57 11.40 11.04
C LEU A 197 4.65 12.15 11.80
N LYS A 198 5.76 12.43 11.12
CA LYS A 198 6.87 13.18 11.69
C LYS A 198 7.14 14.43 10.87
N LEU A 199 7.08 15.58 11.52
CA LEU A 199 7.62 16.83 10.97
C LEU A 199 9.14 16.72 11.04
N GLN A 200 9.84 16.86 9.92
CA GLN A 200 11.29 16.83 9.86
C GLN A 200 11.87 18.22 9.99
N VAL A 201 11.61 19.06 8.98
CA VAL A 201 12.08 20.43 8.89
C VAL A 201 10.86 21.34 8.94
N VAL A 202 10.96 22.38 9.75
CA VAL A 202 9.96 23.43 9.88
C VAL A 202 10.74 24.73 10.01
N ASP A 203 10.82 25.49 8.93
CA ASP A 203 11.61 26.72 8.86
C ASP A 203 10.81 27.85 8.20
N PRO A 204 11.17 29.11 8.41
CA PRO A 204 10.71 30.19 7.54
C PRO A 204 11.18 29.98 6.08
N PRO A 205 10.47 30.53 5.07
CA PRO A 205 10.89 30.43 3.67
C PRO A 205 12.31 30.95 3.47
N GLU A 206 13.05 30.30 2.57
CA GLU A 206 14.47 30.61 2.31
C GLU A 206 14.72 32.10 2.02
N ALA A 207 13.77 32.76 1.34
CA ALA A 207 13.86 34.19 1.00
C ALA A 207 13.91 35.14 2.22
N VAL A 208 13.42 34.71 3.38
CA VAL A 208 13.31 35.54 4.60
C VAL A 208 13.99 34.93 5.83
N LYS A 209 14.56 33.74 5.68
CA LYS A 209 15.13 32.93 6.77
C LYS A 209 16.22 33.68 7.55
N ASP A 210 17.16 34.33 6.85
CA ASP A 210 18.26 35.07 7.48
C ASP A 210 17.78 36.24 8.33
N ALA A 211 16.83 37.02 7.80
CA ALA A 211 16.24 38.17 8.50
C ALA A 211 15.46 37.72 9.74
N PHE A 212 14.73 36.60 9.65
CA PHE A 212 14.00 36.04 10.78
C PHE A 212 14.96 35.60 11.89
N HIS A 213 16.03 34.88 11.53
CA HIS A 213 17.06 34.47 12.48
C HIS A 213 17.77 35.66 13.16
N GLU A 214 17.97 36.77 12.45
CA GLU A 214 18.53 37.98 13.04
C GLU A 214 17.61 38.57 14.12
N VAL A 215 16.30 38.67 13.86
CA VAL A 215 15.33 39.19 14.83
C VAL A 215 15.20 38.28 16.05
N VAL A 216 15.21 36.96 15.85
CA VAL A 216 15.16 35.98 16.95
C VAL A 216 16.40 36.10 17.82
N ARG A 217 17.61 36.10 17.22
CA ARG A 217 18.87 36.27 17.97
C ARG A 217 18.90 37.59 18.75
N ALA A 218 18.44 38.69 18.14
CA ALA A 218 18.38 39.99 18.81
C ALA A 218 17.42 39.99 20.02
N ARG A 219 16.28 39.28 19.94
CA ARG A 219 15.35 39.11 21.07
C ARG A 219 15.97 38.28 22.18
N GLU A 220 16.58 37.15 21.85
CA GLU A 220 17.26 36.28 22.82
C GLU A 220 18.40 37.01 23.53
N ASP A 221 19.21 37.79 22.79
CA ASP A 221 20.27 38.61 23.36
C ASP A 221 19.72 39.66 24.33
N ARG A 222 18.60 40.32 23.98
CA ARG A 222 17.92 41.27 24.86
C ARG A 222 17.45 40.60 26.15
N GLU A 223 16.80 39.44 26.07
CA GLU A 223 16.33 38.71 27.25
C GLU A 223 17.49 38.23 28.11
N ARG A 224 18.57 37.73 27.50
CA ARG A 224 19.80 37.33 28.19
C ARG A 224 20.38 38.49 29.00
N LEU A 225 20.48 39.67 28.40
CA LEU A 225 20.97 40.88 29.06
C LEU A 225 20.08 41.31 30.23
N ILE A 226 18.75 41.25 30.07
CA ILE A 226 17.80 41.57 31.16
C ILE A 226 17.96 40.57 32.31
N ASN A 227 18.08 39.28 32.01
CA ASN A 227 18.22 38.22 33.01
C ASN A 227 19.55 38.33 33.76
N GLN A 228 20.64 38.64 33.07
CA GLN A 228 21.93 38.93 33.69
C GLN A 228 21.82 40.14 34.63
N ALA A 229 21.24 41.25 34.15
CA ALA A 229 21.08 42.45 34.96
C ALA A 229 20.25 42.21 36.23
N ARG A 230 19.17 41.40 36.15
CA ARG A 230 18.38 40.99 37.31
C ARG A 230 19.15 40.09 38.27
N GLY A 231 19.94 39.14 37.74
CA GLY A 231 20.76 38.25 38.56
C GLY A 231 21.91 38.94 39.30
N TYR A 232 22.33 40.15 38.89
CA TYR A 232 23.28 40.99 39.63
C TYR A 232 22.62 41.87 40.70
N GLN A 233 21.28 41.96 40.72
CA GLN A 233 20.53 42.77 41.71
C GLN A 233 20.10 41.95 42.94
N GLU A 234 20.19 40.63 42.89
CA GLU A 234 20.02 39.71 44.03
C GLU A 234 21.38 39.39 44.69
#